data_AF-A0A356LHW2-F1
#
_entry.id   AF-A0A356LHW2-F1
#
_cell.length_a   1.000
_cell.length_b   1.000
_cell.length_c   1.000
_cell.angle_alpha   90.00
_cell.angle_beta   90.00
_cell.angle_gamma   90.00
#
_symmetry.space_group_name_H-M   'P 1'
#
loop_
_entity.id
_entity.type
_entity.pdbx_description
1 polymer ?
#
loop_
_entity_poly.entity_id
_entity_poly.type
_entity_poly.pdbx_seq_one_letter_code
_entity_poly.pdbx_strand_id
1 'polypeptide(L)'
;MVRIHSEPCSMDCTATRIIRRQTMKFNASFLATALVILSTLVLDANARTVDGHTVPDTLQVGNTQLVLNGAGIRKKVVFDVYLAALYTGKKTDQAQALISSTAPRAMRLVLLRDIDSTDLADALNEGLRDNTNTSQWQAIQPSAQQFAGLLLKQKSLKRGSVIDLIFSGSRVSVSALGGQQGAVDDAGFAQALLAVWLGKDPAQSSLKQALLGAG
;
A
#
# COMPACT_ATOMS: atom_id res chain seq x y z
N MET A 1 44.06 -39.51 43.04
CA MET A 1 44.83 -38.53 43.85
C MET A 1 43.82 -37.60 44.48
N VAL A 2 43.73 -37.64 45.82
CA VAL A 2 43.03 -36.70 46.74
C VAL A 2 41.48 -36.65 46.58
N ARG A 3 40.66 -37.41 47.33
CA ARG A 3 40.28 -37.29 48.77
C ARG A 3 39.48 -35.97 48.96
N ILE A 4 38.29 -35.82 49.60
CA ILE A 4 37.57 -36.45 50.72
C ILE A 4 36.09 -35.96 50.55
N HIS A 5 35.02 -36.78 50.55
CA HIS A 5 34.23 -37.24 51.72
C HIS A 5 34.04 -36.14 52.81
N SER A 6 32.92 -35.91 53.50
CA SER A 6 31.52 -36.33 53.50
C SER A 6 30.98 -35.84 54.87
N GLU A 7 29.72 -35.38 54.91
CA GLU A 7 28.83 -35.28 56.09
C GLU A 7 29.08 -34.19 57.19
N PRO A 8 28.22 -34.08 58.24
CA PRO A 8 27.07 -33.18 58.23
C PRO A 8 27.02 -32.31 59.51
N CYS A 9 26.10 -31.34 59.61
CA CYS A 9 25.69 -30.86 60.93
C CYS A 9 24.26 -30.29 60.89
N SER A 10 23.36 -31.09 61.45
CA SER A 10 22.05 -30.67 61.95
C SER A 10 22.22 -29.84 63.22
N MET A 11 21.52 -28.71 63.34
CA MET A 11 20.80 -28.39 64.59
C MET A 11 19.75 -27.30 64.37
N ASP A 12 18.59 -27.63 64.91
CA ASP A 12 17.31 -26.95 64.91
C ASP A 12 17.34 -25.69 65.80
N CYS A 13 16.67 -24.61 65.39
CA CYS A 13 16.20 -23.60 66.35
C CYS A 13 14.91 -22.97 65.83
N THR A 14 13.85 -23.21 66.59
CA THR A 14 12.45 -22.95 66.31
C THR A 14 12.10 -21.46 66.29
N ALA A 15 11.01 -21.17 65.58
CA ALA A 15 9.98 -20.18 65.92
C ALA A 15 10.24 -18.69 65.61
N THR A 16 9.51 -18.15 64.64
CA THR A 16 8.18 -17.53 64.88
C THR A 16 7.76 -16.72 63.66
N ARG A 17 6.49 -16.87 63.29
CA ARG A 17 5.75 -16.10 62.28
C ARG A 17 6.02 -14.59 62.40
N ILE A 18 5.96 -13.86 61.28
CA ILE A 18 4.97 -12.79 61.03
C ILE A 18 5.18 -12.29 59.59
N ILE A 19 4.16 -12.53 58.77
CA ILE A 19 3.95 -11.87 57.50
C ILE A 19 3.58 -10.41 57.82
N ARG A 20 4.39 -9.45 57.38
CA ARG A 20 3.91 -8.06 57.20
C ARG A 20 4.16 -7.61 55.78
N ARG A 21 3.03 -7.28 55.14
CA ARG A 21 2.91 -6.66 53.83
C ARG A 21 3.61 -5.31 53.79
N GLN A 22 4.21 -5.06 52.64
CA GLN A 22 4.27 -3.79 51.91
C GLN A 22 4.79 -2.56 52.66
N THR A 23 5.89 -2.01 52.16
CA THR A 23 5.90 -0.65 51.63
C THR A 23 7.09 -0.51 50.68
N MET A 24 6.81 -0.11 49.45
CA MET A 24 7.83 0.33 48.50
C MET A 24 8.66 1.44 49.16
N LYS A 25 9.97 1.24 49.23
CA LYS A 25 10.94 2.32 49.45
C LYS A 25 11.83 2.41 48.23
N PHE A 26 11.55 3.42 47.43
CA PHE A 26 12.40 3.92 46.36
C PHE A 26 13.78 4.25 46.94
N ASN A 27 14.80 3.52 46.50
CA ASN A 27 16.19 3.95 46.67
C ASN A 27 16.70 4.40 45.31
N ALA A 28 16.83 5.72 45.16
CA ALA A 28 17.59 6.33 44.10
C ALA A 28 19.07 5.99 44.30
N SER A 29 19.68 5.28 43.36
CA SER A 29 21.13 5.24 43.17
C SER A 29 21.43 4.89 41.73
N PHE A 30 22.09 5.84 41.08
CA PHE A 30 22.52 5.84 39.70
C PHE A 30 23.54 4.73 39.42
N LEU A 31 23.24 3.85 38.46
CA LEU A 31 24.25 3.24 37.60
C LEU A 31 23.74 3.36 36.17
N ALA A 32 24.36 4.32 35.48
CA ALA A 32 24.06 4.72 34.12
C ALA A 32 24.45 3.61 33.14
N THR A 33 23.45 2.89 32.62
CA THR A 33 23.58 2.16 31.36
C THR A 33 22.98 3.07 30.29
N ALA A 34 23.84 3.72 29.51
CA ALA A 34 23.44 4.59 28.41
C ALA A 34 22.64 3.78 27.37
N LEU A 35 21.31 3.91 27.43
CA LEU A 35 20.44 3.53 26.33
C LEU A 35 20.65 4.57 25.23
N VAL A 36 21.57 4.29 24.30
CA VAL A 36 21.66 5.04 23.05
C VAL A 36 20.38 4.73 22.28
N ILE A 37 19.37 5.57 22.48
CA ILE A 37 18.19 5.65 21.64
C ILE A 37 18.72 6.08 20.27
N LEU A 38 18.90 5.11 19.38
CA LEU A 38 19.20 5.36 17.98
C LEU A 38 17.92 5.97 17.38
N SER A 39 17.79 7.30 17.54
CA SER A 39 16.81 8.11 16.84
C SER A 39 17.09 7.99 15.34
N THR A 40 16.45 7.03 14.69
CA THR A 40 16.38 7.00 13.23
C THR A 40 15.64 8.26 12.80
N LEU A 41 16.41 9.23 12.33
CA LEU A 41 15.93 10.32 11.50
C LEU A 41 15.14 9.68 10.35
N VAL A 42 13.81 9.73 10.44
CA VAL A 42 12.96 9.37 9.31
C VAL A 42 13.14 10.52 8.33
N LEU A 43 14.08 10.36 7.40
CA LEU A 43 14.32 11.30 6.32
C LEU A 43 13.01 11.58 5.59
N ASP A 44 12.78 12.86 5.32
CA ASP A 44 11.60 13.42 4.67
C ASP A 44 11.05 12.50 3.58
N ALA A 45 9.80 12.07 3.77
CA ALA A 45 8.99 11.63 2.66
C ALA A 45 8.77 12.85 1.76
N ASN A 46 9.72 13.08 0.85
CA ASN A 46 9.56 14.05 -0.21
C ASN A 46 8.25 13.74 -0.93
N ALA A 47 7.48 14.77 -1.24
CA ALA A 47 6.15 14.62 -1.79
C ALA A 47 6.06 15.50 -3.03
N ARG A 48 5.62 14.93 -4.14
CA ARG A 48 5.42 15.64 -5.38
C ARG A 48 4.05 16.32 -5.38
N THR A 49 4.07 17.62 -5.63
CA THR A 49 2.85 18.39 -5.91
C THR A 49 2.57 18.38 -7.41
N VAL A 50 1.33 18.08 -7.78
CA VAL A 50 0.79 18.13 -9.15
C VAL A 50 -0.50 18.94 -9.10
N ASP A 51 -0.55 20.07 -9.80
CA ASP A 51 -1.72 20.98 -9.83
C ASP A 51 -2.29 21.29 -8.42
N GLY A 52 -1.41 21.52 -7.43
CA GLY A 52 -1.80 21.82 -6.04
C GLY A 52 -2.21 20.62 -5.18
N HIS A 53 -2.11 19.40 -5.72
CA HIS A 53 -2.37 18.15 -5.00
C HIS A 53 -1.08 17.36 -4.77
N THR A 54 -0.91 16.81 -3.57
CA THR A 54 0.34 16.17 -3.16
C THR A 54 0.22 14.65 -3.12
N VAL A 55 1.25 13.96 -3.62
CA VAL A 55 1.46 12.53 -3.45
C VAL A 55 2.86 12.25 -2.92
N PRO A 56 3.06 11.21 -2.10
CA PRO A 56 4.40 10.88 -1.62
C PRO A 56 5.30 10.42 -2.77
N ASP A 57 6.61 10.64 -2.67
CA ASP A 57 7.58 10.16 -3.67
C ASP A 57 7.83 8.66 -3.57
N THR A 58 7.42 8.04 -2.46
CA THR A 58 7.52 6.61 -2.25
C THR A 58 6.22 6.03 -1.68
N LEU A 59 6.00 4.74 -1.94
CA LEU A 59 4.88 4.00 -1.39
C LEU A 59 5.37 2.63 -0.88
N GLN A 60 5.08 2.33 0.37
CA GLN A 60 5.41 1.03 0.96
C GLN A 60 4.29 0.03 0.65
N VAL A 61 4.63 -1.06 -0.02
CA VAL A 61 3.74 -2.19 -0.33
C VAL A 61 4.33 -3.45 0.31
N GLY A 62 3.76 -3.86 1.44
CA GLY A 62 4.36 -4.91 2.27
C GLY A 62 5.81 -4.57 2.61
N ASN A 63 6.74 -5.46 2.26
CA ASN A 63 8.18 -5.25 2.49
C ASN A 63 8.89 -4.54 1.33
N THR A 64 8.16 -4.12 0.29
CA THR A 64 8.74 -3.47 -0.90
C THR A 64 8.44 -1.98 -0.88
N GLN A 65 9.49 -1.15 -0.93
CA GLN A 65 9.34 0.29 -1.19
C GLN A 65 9.30 0.52 -2.70
N LEU A 66 8.25 1.20 -3.16
CA LEU A 66 8.11 1.65 -4.55
C LEU A 66 8.40 3.15 -4.64
N VAL A 67 8.95 3.58 -5.77
CA VAL A 67 9.21 5.00 -6.06
C VAL A 67 8.18 5.54 -7.05
N LEU A 68 7.84 6.82 -6.91
CA LEU A 68 6.91 7.51 -7.79
C LEU A 68 7.49 7.60 -9.22
N ASN A 69 6.88 6.89 -10.16
CA ASN A 69 7.22 6.94 -11.59
C ASN A 69 6.75 8.26 -12.21
N GLY A 70 5.49 8.61 -11.95
CA GLY A 70 4.85 9.81 -12.48
C GLY A 70 3.46 10.00 -11.89
N ALA A 71 2.93 11.22 -11.97
CA ALA A 71 1.61 11.57 -11.47
C ALA A 71 0.96 12.66 -12.33
N GLY A 72 -0.36 12.59 -12.48
CA GLY A 72 -1.14 13.52 -13.29
C GLY A 72 -2.61 13.52 -12.91
N ILE A 73 -3.37 14.49 -13.44
CA ILE A 73 -4.82 14.60 -13.18
C ILE A 73 -5.62 14.05 -14.36
N ARG A 74 -6.60 13.19 -14.04
CA ARG A 74 -7.69 12.87 -14.97
C ARG A 74 -8.74 13.97 -14.93
N LYS A 75 -9.07 14.54 -16.09
CA LYS A 75 -10.08 15.57 -16.29
C LYS A 75 -11.16 15.05 -17.22
N LYS A 76 -12.42 15.40 -16.95
CA LYS A 76 -13.54 15.21 -17.89
C LYS A 76 -14.15 16.57 -18.19
N VAL A 77 -14.08 16.99 -19.46
CA VAL A 77 -14.63 18.23 -20.04
C VAL A 77 -14.13 19.51 -19.34
N VAL A 78 -14.56 19.77 -18.11
CA VAL A 78 -14.21 20.97 -17.32
C VAL A 78 -13.84 20.68 -15.86
N PHE A 79 -13.90 19.44 -15.40
CA PHE A 79 -13.66 19.11 -14.00
C PHE A 79 -12.60 18.02 -13.80
N ASP A 80 -11.84 18.18 -12.72
CA ASP A 80 -10.87 17.21 -12.25
C ASP A 80 -11.60 16.04 -11.56
N VAL A 81 -11.25 14.81 -11.94
CA VAL A 81 -11.86 13.59 -11.42
C VAL A 81 -11.00 13.01 -10.30
N TYR A 82 -9.74 12.73 -10.59
CA TYR A 82 -8.76 12.27 -9.62
C TYR A 82 -7.35 12.66 -10.05
N LEU A 83 -6.44 12.74 -9.08
CA LEU A 83 -5.01 12.63 -9.31
C LEU A 83 -4.64 11.15 -9.30
N ALA A 84 -3.94 10.68 -10.34
CA ALA A 84 -3.34 9.35 -10.36
C ALA A 84 -1.83 9.44 -10.22
N ALA A 85 -1.26 8.53 -9.45
CA ALA A 85 0.17 8.39 -9.23
C ALA A 85 0.59 6.93 -9.40
N LEU A 86 1.53 6.68 -10.29
CA LEU A 86 2.07 5.36 -10.57
C LEU A 86 3.38 5.17 -9.81
N TYR A 87 3.47 4.10 -9.02
CA TYR A 87 4.67 3.73 -8.27
C TYR A 87 5.24 2.41 -8.79
N THR A 88 6.56 2.35 -8.90
CA THR A 88 7.30 1.23 -9.50
C THR A 88 8.59 0.97 -8.72
N GLY A 89 9.18 -0.22 -8.84
CA GLY A 89 10.51 -0.48 -8.26
C GLY A 89 11.64 0.29 -8.96
N LYS A 90 11.46 0.65 -10.24
CA LYS A 90 12.40 1.45 -11.03
C LYS A 90 11.63 2.33 -12.00
N LYS A 91 11.99 3.62 -12.05
CA LYS A 91 11.41 4.58 -12.98
C LYS A 91 11.63 4.14 -14.44
N THR A 92 10.59 4.31 -15.26
CA THR A 92 10.62 4.04 -16.70
C THR A 92 9.51 4.81 -17.41
N ASP A 93 9.76 5.20 -18.65
CA ASP A 93 8.79 5.79 -19.57
C ASP A 93 8.17 4.75 -20.53
N GLN A 94 8.58 3.48 -20.42
CA GLN A 94 8.16 2.41 -21.30
C GLN A 94 6.85 1.78 -20.83
N ALA A 95 5.72 2.27 -21.35
CA ALA A 95 4.37 1.79 -21.02
C ALA A 95 4.24 0.26 -21.08
N GLN A 96 4.74 -0.38 -22.14
CA GLN A 96 4.60 -1.83 -22.29
C GLN A 96 5.37 -2.60 -21.22
N ALA A 97 6.52 -2.11 -20.77
CA ALA A 97 7.27 -2.72 -19.66
C ALA A 97 6.51 -2.56 -18.32
N LEU A 98 5.70 -1.51 -18.18
CA LEU A 98 4.82 -1.29 -17.04
C LEU A 98 3.55 -2.13 -17.10
N ILE A 99 3.04 -2.44 -18.29
CA ILE A 99 1.86 -3.29 -18.43
C ILE A 99 2.23 -4.76 -18.24
N SER A 100 3.32 -5.23 -18.84
CA SER A 100 3.63 -6.67 -18.91
C SER A 100 4.39 -7.26 -17.73
N SER A 101 4.99 -6.45 -16.86
CA SER A 101 5.83 -7.01 -15.79
C SER A 101 5.03 -7.47 -14.58
N THR A 102 5.58 -8.51 -13.95
CA THR A 102 5.12 -9.14 -12.73
C THR A 102 5.69 -8.50 -11.45
N ALA A 103 6.66 -7.60 -11.56
CA ALA A 103 7.24 -6.91 -10.40
C ALA A 103 6.21 -6.01 -9.70
N PRO A 104 6.30 -5.81 -8.36
CA PRO A 104 5.36 -4.96 -7.63
C PRO A 104 5.24 -3.55 -8.21
N ARG A 105 3.99 -3.11 -8.40
CA ARG A 105 3.59 -1.75 -8.82
C ARG A 105 2.36 -1.31 -8.05
N ALA A 106 2.12 0.00 -7.99
CA ALA A 106 0.89 0.52 -7.45
C ALA A 106 0.37 1.70 -8.28
N MET A 107 -0.93 1.71 -8.51
CA MET A 107 -1.67 2.88 -9.01
C MET A 107 -2.45 3.47 -7.84
N ARG A 108 -2.08 4.67 -7.40
CA ARG A 108 -2.81 5.43 -6.39
C ARG A 108 -3.74 6.43 -7.07
N LEU A 109 -5.00 6.43 -6.69
CA LEU A 109 -6.01 7.39 -7.12
C LEU A 109 -6.43 8.24 -5.91
N VAL A 110 -6.23 9.55 -5.99
CA VAL A 110 -6.70 10.53 -5.00
C VAL A 110 -7.87 11.26 -5.62
N LEU A 111 -9.08 11.05 -5.10
CA LEU A 111 -10.29 11.63 -5.68
C LEU A 111 -10.33 13.15 -5.47
N LEU A 112 -10.56 13.87 -6.56
CA LEU A 112 -10.65 15.33 -6.55
C LEU A 112 -12.12 15.80 -6.53
N ARG A 113 -13.05 14.86 -6.42
CA ARG A 113 -14.48 15.10 -6.28
C ARG A 113 -15.17 13.88 -5.68
N ASP A 114 -16.43 14.06 -5.32
CA ASP A 114 -17.30 12.94 -5.02
C ASP A 114 -17.58 12.14 -6.31
N ILE A 115 -17.48 10.82 -6.20
CA ILE A 115 -17.72 9.87 -7.28
C ILE A 115 -18.56 8.72 -6.72
N ASP A 116 -19.63 8.35 -7.40
CA ASP A 116 -20.39 7.15 -7.09
C ASP A 116 -19.56 5.92 -7.48
N SER A 117 -19.52 4.91 -6.62
CA SER A 117 -18.66 3.74 -6.88
C SER A 117 -19.08 2.99 -8.14
N THR A 118 -20.36 3.07 -8.52
CA THR A 118 -20.88 2.55 -9.79
C THR A 118 -20.24 3.25 -10.98
N ASP A 119 -20.19 4.59 -10.98
CA ASP A 119 -19.57 5.35 -12.07
C ASP A 119 -18.07 5.03 -12.21
N LEU A 120 -17.37 4.83 -11.08
CA LEU A 120 -15.97 4.41 -11.11
C LEU A 120 -15.81 3.00 -11.67
N ALA A 121 -16.65 2.05 -11.24
CA ALA A 121 -16.62 0.68 -11.72
C ALA A 121 -16.93 0.59 -13.21
N ASP A 122 -17.96 1.30 -13.69
CA ASP A 122 -18.35 1.36 -15.09
C ASP A 122 -17.25 1.97 -15.95
N ALA A 123 -16.65 3.08 -15.52
CA ALA A 123 -15.56 3.72 -16.25
C ALA A 123 -14.29 2.83 -16.34
N LEU A 124 -14.00 2.04 -15.31
CA LEU A 124 -12.89 1.07 -15.36
C LEU A 124 -13.25 -0.11 -16.28
N ASN A 125 -14.49 -0.57 -16.25
CA ASN A 125 -14.98 -1.65 -17.10
C ASN A 125 -14.99 -1.26 -18.60
N GLU A 126 -15.34 -0.01 -18.91
CA GLU A 126 -15.20 0.59 -20.24
C GLU A 126 -13.73 0.59 -20.67
N GLY A 127 -12.82 1.13 -19.83
CA GLY A 127 -11.39 1.14 -20.16
C GLY A 127 -10.78 -0.26 -20.36
N LEU A 128 -11.26 -1.27 -19.63
CA LEU A 128 -10.87 -2.66 -19.83
C LEU A 128 -11.28 -3.15 -21.22
N ARG A 129 -12.51 -2.85 -21.65
CA ARG A 129 -13.02 -3.19 -22.98
C ARG A 129 -12.24 -2.48 -24.07
N ASP A 130 -11.96 -1.19 -23.90
CA ASP A 130 -11.22 -0.39 -24.88
C ASP A 130 -9.79 -0.92 -25.10
N ASN A 131 -9.19 -1.53 -24.08
CA ASN A 131 -7.82 -2.05 -24.14
C ASN A 131 -7.74 -3.58 -24.28
N THR A 132 -8.86 -4.25 -24.62
CA THR A 132 -8.88 -5.70 -24.90
C THR A 132 -9.59 -6.00 -26.20
N ASN A 133 -9.11 -7.01 -26.93
CA ASN A 133 -9.89 -7.59 -28.03
C ASN A 133 -10.99 -8.52 -27.49
N THR A 134 -11.85 -9.03 -28.37
CA THR A 134 -12.99 -9.87 -27.98
C THR A 134 -12.61 -11.08 -27.14
N SER A 135 -11.53 -11.81 -27.49
CA SER A 135 -11.14 -13.02 -26.76
C SER A 135 -10.49 -12.68 -25.42
N GLN A 136 -9.68 -11.62 -25.36
CA GLN A 136 -9.11 -11.10 -24.11
C GLN A 136 -10.21 -10.65 -23.16
N TRP A 137 -11.19 -9.87 -23.65
CA TRP A 137 -12.33 -9.41 -22.86
C TRP A 137 -13.12 -10.58 -22.27
N GLN A 138 -13.45 -11.57 -23.09
CA GLN A 138 -14.16 -12.78 -22.63
C GLN A 138 -13.39 -13.52 -21.53
N ALA A 139 -12.07 -13.62 -21.67
CA ALA A 139 -11.22 -14.30 -20.68
C ALA A 139 -11.21 -13.57 -19.33
N ILE A 140 -11.16 -12.24 -19.33
CA ILE A 140 -11.04 -11.44 -18.09
C ILE A 140 -12.39 -11.02 -17.50
N GLN A 141 -13.51 -11.29 -18.18
CA GLN A 141 -14.83 -10.81 -17.75
C GLN A 141 -15.21 -11.23 -16.32
N PRO A 142 -14.98 -12.47 -15.86
CA PRO A 142 -15.25 -12.85 -14.47
C PRO A 142 -14.40 -12.04 -13.47
N SER A 143 -13.13 -11.83 -13.79
CA SER A 143 -12.19 -11.02 -13.00
C SER A 143 -12.61 -9.55 -12.93
N ALA A 144 -13.08 -8.99 -14.04
CA ALA A 144 -13.61 -7.63 -14.11
C ALA A 144 -14.88 -7.47 -13.26
N GLN A 145 -15.80 -8.44 -13.29
CA GLN A 145 -16.99 -8.46 -12.46
C GLN A 145 -16.65 -8.56 -10.96
N GLN A 146 -15.72 -9.44 -10.59
CA GLN A 146 -15.24 -9.56 -9.22
C GLN A 146 -14.62 -8.24 -8.75
N PHE A 147 -13.78 -7.61 -9.57
CA PHE A 147 -13.14 -6.34 -9.25
C PHE A 147 -14.15 -5.21 -9.07
N ALA A 148 -15.15 -5.10 -9.96
CA ALA A 148 -16.24 -4.14 -9.81
C ALA A 148 -16.97 -4.34 -8.47
N GLY A 149 -17.23 -5.59 -8.08
CA GLY A 149 -17.82 -5.93 -6.78
C GLY A 149 -16.98 -5.46 -5.58
N LEU A 150 -15.65 -5.36 -5.70
CA LEU A 150 -14.79 -4.81 -4.64
C LEU A 150 -14.99 -3.30 -4.49
N LEU A 151 -15.16 -2.57 -5.59
CA LEU A 151 -15.37 -1.11 -5.59
C LEU A 151 -16.75 -0.75 -5.04
N LEU A 152 -17.77 -1.55 -5.37
CA LEU A 152 -19.17 -1.33 -4.97
C LEU A 152 -19.44 -1.59 -3.48
N LYS A 153 -18.46 -2.08 -2.70
CA LYS A 153 -18.59 -2.22 -1.24
C LYS A 153 -18.87 -0.90 -0.54
N GLN A 154 -18.44 0.21 -1.15
CA GLN A 154 -18.77 1.56 -0.71
C GLN A 154 -19.81 2.13 -1.67
N LYS A 155 -20.83 2.82 -1.16
CA LYS A 155 -21.85 3.45 -2.04
C LYS A 155 -21.27 4.63 -2.83
N SER A 156 -20.54 5.50 -2.15
CA SER A 156 -19.90 6.69 -2.74
C SER A 156 -18.50 6.87 -2.18
N LEU A 157 -17.61 7.40 -3.01
CA LEU A 157 -16.25 7.78 -2.62
C LEU A 157 -16.18 9.31 -2.60
N LYS A 158 -15.79 9.86 -1.44
CA LYS A 158 -15.75 11.31 -1.22
C LYS A 158 -14.48 11.94 -1.80
N ARG A 159 -14.53 13.24 -2.11
CA ARG A 159 -13.31 14.01 -2.39
C ARG A 159 -12.27 13.78 -1.29
N GLY A 160 -11.01 13.56 -1.68
CA GLY A 160 -9.91 13.22 -0.78
C GLY A 160 -9.78 11.73 -0.48
N SER A 161 -10.74 10.89 -0.89
CA SER A 161 -10.60 9.43 -0.78
C SER A 161 -9.39 8.95 -1.58
N VAL A 162 -8.62 8.04 -0.98
CA VAL A 162 -7.48 7.39 -1.61
C VAL A 162 -7.84 5.94 -1.91
N ILE A 163 -7.57 5.52 -3.15
CA ILE A 163 -7.71 4.14 -3.62
C ILE A 163 -6.36 3.71 -4.16
N ASP A 164 -5.81 2.65 -3.58
CA ASP A 164 -4.58 2.03 -4.06
C ASP A 164 -4.90 0.70 -4.75
N LEU A 165 -4.48 0.59 -6.00
CA LEU A 165 -4.49 -0.64 -6.79
C LEU A 165 -3.07 -1.19 -6.80
N ILE A 166 -2.86 -2.30 -6.10
CA ILE A 166 -1.53 -2.89 -5.92
C ILE A 166 -1.43 -4.13 -6.80
N PHE A 167 -0.47 -4.11 -7.73
CA PHE A 167 -0.19 -5.17 -8.69
C PHE A 167 1.03 -5.97 -8.22
N SER A 168 0.90 -7.29 -8.17
CA SER A 168 1.99 -8.22 -7.84
C SER A 168 1.79 -9.53 -8.59
N GLY A 169 2.54 -9.73 -9.68
CA GLY A 169 2.29 -10.83 -10.61
C GLY A 169 0.90 -10.73 -11.23
N SER A 170 0.10 -11.79 -11.10
CA SER A 170 -1.31 -11.86 -11.53
C SER A 170 -2.27 -11.19 -10.55
N ARG A 171 -1.83 -10.90 -9.33
CA ARG A 171 -2.71 -10.38 -8.27
C ARG A 171 -2.85 -8.87 -8.36
N VAL A 172 -4.09 -8.40 -8.39
CA VAL A 172 -4.46 -7.00 -8.16
C VAL A 172 -5.25 -6.92 -6.86
N SER A 173 -4.71 -6.22 -5.86
CA SER A 173 -5.44 -5.93 -4.62
C SER A 173 -5.90 -4.47 -4.58
N VAL A 174 -7.05 -4.25 -3.95
CA VAL A 174 -7.64 -2.92 -3.78
C VAL A 174 -7.58 -2.56 -2.30
N SER A 175 -6.99 -1.40 -2.00
CA SER A 175 -7.14 -0.72 -0.72
C SER A 175 -7.92 0.57 -0.95
N ALA A 176 -8.93 0.82 -0.13
CA ALA A 176 -9.72 2.04 -0.19
C ALA A 176 -10.09 2.45 1.24
N LEU A 177 -10.16 3.77 1.49
CA LEU A 177 -10.55 4.33 2.80
C LEU A 177 -9.73 3.77 3.98
N GLY A 178 -8.45 3.48 3.77
CA GLY A 178 -7.54 2.97 4.81
C GLY A 178 -7.65 1.46 5.10
N GLY A 179 -8.43 0.69 4.31
CA GLY A 179 -8.58 -0.75 4.48
C GLY A 179 -8.56 -1.55 3.18
N GLN A 180 -8.08 -2.79 3.26
CA GLN A 180 -8.09 -3.73 2.13
C GLN A 180 -9.52 -4.16 1.78
N GLN A 181 -9.92 -3.94 0.53
CA GLN A 181 -11.24 -4.29 0.02
C GLN A 181 -11.29 -5.70 -0.54
N GLY A 182 -10.15 -6.23 -1.00
CA GLY A 182 -10.03 -7.57 -1.56
C GLY A 182 -8.99 -7.62 -2.67
N ALA A 183 -9.02 -8.68 -3.46
CA ALA A 183 -8.14 -8.83 -4.62
C ALA A 183 -8.77 -9.72 -5.69
N VAL A 184 -8.20 -9.63 -6.89
CA VAL A 184 -8.44 -10.50 -8.03
C VAL A 184 -7.09 -11.10 -8.44
N ASP A 185 -7.09 -12.36 -8.86
CA ASP A 185 -5.87 -13.09 -9.23
C ASP A 185 -5.99 -13.60 -10.67
N ASP A 186 -5.58 -12.75 -11.62
CA ASP A 186 -5.67 -12.99 -13.05
C ASP A 186 -4.67 -12.08 -13.77
N ALA A 187 -3.69 -12.68 -14.45
CA ALA A 187 -2.62 -11.95 -15.14
C ALA A 187 -3.15 -11.13 -16.32
N GLY A 188 -4.13 -11.64 -17.07
CA GLY A 188 -4.74 -10.91 -18.18
C GLY A 188 -5.50 -9.69 -17.66
N PHE A 189 -6.26 -9.87 -16.58
CA PHE A 189 -6.94 -8.77 -15.91
C PHE A 189 -5.97 -7.74 -15.35
N ALA A 190 -4.88 -8.16 -14.68
CA ALA A 190 -3.88 -7.25 -14.13
C ALA A 190 -3.23 -6.37 -15.22
N GLN A 191 -2.88 -6.98 -16.35
CA GLN A 191 -2.34 -6.26 -17.51
C GLN A 191 -3.38 -5.29 -18.10
N ALA A 192 -4.61 -5.78 -18.34
CA ALA A 192 -5.68 -4.97 -18.91
C ALA A 192 -6.07 -3.80 -18.01
N LEU A 193 -6.12 -4.00 -16.70
CA LEU A 193 -6.45 -2.96 -15.74
C LEU A 193 -5.42 -1.83 -15.77
N LEU A 194 -4.12 -2.15 -15.76
CA LEU A 194 -3.10 -1.11 -15.87
C LEU A 194 -3.10 -0.44 -17.26
N ALA A 195 -3.48 -1.16 -18.30
CA ALA A 195 -3.66 -0.63 -19.65
C ALA A 195 -4.78 0.43 -19.74
N VAL A 196 -5.75 0.46 -18.81
CA VAL A 196 -6.74 1.56 -18.71
C VAL A 196 -6.04 2.93 -18.62
N TRP A 197 -4.85 3.01 -18.02
CA TRP A 197 -4.06 4.25 -17.95
C TRP A 197 -2.94 4.32 -18.97
N LEU A 198 -2.29 3.19 -19.28
CA LEU A 198 -1.03 3.16 -20.03
C LEU A 198 -1.13 2.56 -21.43
N GLY A 199 -2.28 1.97 -21.76
CA GLY A 199 -2.54 1.21 -22.98
C GLY A 199 -2.64 2.06 -24.23
N LYS A 200 -3.13 1.46 -25.31
CA LYS A 200 -3.29 2.13 -26.61
C LYS A 200 -4.41 3.16 -26.53
N ASP A 201 -5.46 2.84 -25.78
CA ASP A 201 -6.66 3.64 -25.61
C ASP A 201 -6.78 4.05 -24.12
N PRO A 202 -5.88 4.92 -23.64
CA PRO A 202 -5.83 5.29 -22.24
C PRO A 202 -7.03 6.17 -21.87
N ALA A 203 -7.42 6.13 -20.60
CA ALA A 203 -8.49 6.96 -20.04
C ALA A 203 -8.30 8.47 -20.28
N GLN A 204 -7.06 8.91 -20.50
CA GLN A 204 -6.67 10.25 -20.97
C GLN A 204 -5.20 10.25 -21.43
N SER A 205 -4.92 10.74 -22.64
CA SER A 205 -3.56 10.74 -23.20
C SER A 205 -2.54 11.57 -22.40
N SER A 206 -2.92 12.75 -21.92
CA SER A 206 -2.03 13.58 -21.10
C SER A 206 -1.78 12.96 -19.72
N LEU A 207 -2.74 12.20 -19.19
CA LEU A 207 -2.53 11.45 -17.96
C LEU A 207 -1.50 10.33 -18.16
N LYS A 208 -1.60 9.58 -19.27
CA LYS A 208 -0.59 8.57 -19.63
C LYS A 208 0.81 9.18 -19.69
N GLN A 209 0.98 10.32 -20.36
CA GLN A 209 2.27 11.00 -20.46
C GLN A 209 2.83 11.36 -19.08
N ALA A 210 2.00 11.96 -18.22
CA ALA A 210 2.38 12.33 -16.86
C ALA A 210 2.76 11.11 -15.99
N LEU A 211 2.05 10.00 -16.11
CA LEU A 211 2.33 8.75 -15.39
C LEU A 211 3.63 8.08 -15.83
N LEU A 212 4.00 8.22 -17.10
CA LEU A 212 5.26 7.71 -17.65
C LEU A 212 6.46 8.62 -17.33
N GLY A 213 6.24 9.73 -16.63
CA GLY A 213 7.30 10.70 -16.31
C GLY A 213 7.74 11.54 -17.51
N ALA A 214 6.97 11.53 -18.61
CA ALA A 214 7.13 12.45 -19.72
C ALA A 214 6.41 13.76 -19.36
N GLY A 215 7.04 14.56 -18.49
CA GLY A 215 6.51 15.83 -18.00
C GLY A 215 7.49 16.56 -17.11
#